data_AF-A0A142XP29-F1
#
_entry.id   AF-A0A142XP29-F1
#
_cell.length_a   1.000
_cell.length_b   1.000
_cell.length_c   1.000
_cell.angle_alpha   90.00
_cell.angle_beta   90.00
_cell.angle_gamma   90.00
#
_symmetry.space_group_name_H-M   'P 1'
#
loop_
_entity.id
_entity.type
_entity.pdbx_description
1 polymer ?
#
loop_
_entity_poly.entity_id
_entity_poly.type
_entity_poly.pdbx_seq_one_letter_code
_entity_poly.pdbx_strand_id
1 'polypeptide(L)'
;MRKRIAAAGLGVLLGTTSVSAQPVPPATYPPATYPLPGSTLPAPAGLPAFPGSPTVPNTPTAPGLLPPLAPNKLPIGAPSPTFPPGAPGNFMPSTPTTAPGTSVLPKPPVAVSPSELPLPQQERKIAMRATDVAVKRVVGGWEVWAGQHVLRNTGDNETGARDVARVMRELRPTEWITVGATKPVVEYGLTNGRPAVSGTPPVESKDSKNGNFGSVANASGTTLQMGATAAQFVQQIDLRSTRVEAIRGVWCVRDENNILLNFGTDKGGAEQASAAIQKYGFNRMGVVGTPTQPVMSYLFVSLEQPKAVPGGQLMLSAQIDALSRTGIPIPGVGFTGEMVKLDPNKVEARKDGAEWVVAFGPEVLGRFGPTEWSAREAARTIRDAKFTEFCKLSGSTGVTFFLTNEKAPTRAPFNAQGRNFDPAALKVQQINNKWAVTDAGRQVFEVASAQEGETIVRVMKAYGFDQTAHLSAGGSKGGISFLVKSTRR
;
A
#
# COMPACT_ATOMS: atom_id res chain seq x y z
N MET A 1 -64.53 -2.91 1.78
CA MET A 1 -64.45 -1.75 2.69
C MET A 1 -63.04 -1.17 2.62
N ARG A 2 -62.92 0.03 2.04
CA ARG A 2 -61.64 0.72 1.79
C ARG A 2 -61.25 1.53 3.04
N LYS A 3 -60.05 1.32 3.58
CA LYS A 3 -59.46 2.20 4.60
C LYS A 3 -58.51 3.18 3.92
N ARG A 4 -58.86 4.47 4.02
CA ARG A 4 -58.01 5.62 3.68
C ARG A 4 -57.08 5.87 4.86
N ILE A 5 -55.79 6.08 4.60
CA ILE A 5 -54.85 6.68 5.56
C ILE A 5 -54.35 7.98 4.93
N ALA A 6 -54.49 9.06 5.70
CA ALA A 6 -54.16 10.42 5.36
C ALA A 6 -52.63 10.64 5.35
N ALA A 7 -52.15 11.34 4.34
CA ALA A 7 -50.81 11.91 4.29
C ALA A 7 -50.84 13.32 4.87
N ALA A 8 -50.12 13.54 5.97
CA ALA A 8 -49.87 14.85 6.53
C ALA A 8 -48.65 15.47 5.86
N GLY A 9 -48.81 16.68 5.32
CA GLY A 9 -47.74 17.47 4.73
C GLY A 9 -46.82 18.07 5.79
N LEU A 10 -45.54 18.19 5.42
CA LEU A 10 -44.60 19.05 6.11
C LEU A 10 -44.01 20.03 5.09
N GLY A 11 -44.19 21.32 5.36
CA GLY A 11 -43.82 22.42 4.49
C GLY A 11 -42.31 22.60 4.35
N VAL A 12 -41.90 22.92 3.12
CA VAL A 12 -40.55 23.38 2.78
C VAL A 12 -40.52 24.90 2.96
N LEU A 13 -39.78 25.37 3.96
CA LEU A 13 -39.39 26.78 4.10
C LEU A 13 -38.14 27.01 3.24
N LEU A 14 -38.32 27.74 2.14
CA LEU A 14 -37.25 28.30 1.32
C LEU A 14 -36.66 29.52 2.03
N GLY A 15 -35.48 29.35 2.63
CA GLY A 15 -34.66 30.45 3.12
C GLY A 15 -33.78 31.00 2.00
N THR A 16 -34.14 32.16 1.47
CA THR A 16 -33.32 32.94 0.53
C THR A 16 -32.25 33.71 1.29
N THR A 17 -31.01 33.25 1.26
CA THR A 17 -29.85 34.07 1.65
C THR A 17 -29.29 34.77 0.42
N SER A 18 -29.65 36.03 0.28
CA SER A 18 -29.04 37.01 -0.62
C SER A 18 -27.61 37.29 -0.18
N VAL A 19 -26.63 36.84 -0.96
CA VAL A 19 -25.23 37.29 -0.86
C VAL A 19 -25.03 38.35 -1.92
N SER A 20 -24.92 39.60 -1.49
CA SER A 20 -24.49 40.74 -2.30
C SER A 20 -23.04 40.55 -2.72
N ALA A 21 -22.81 40.15 -3.96
CA ALA A 21 -21.49 40.18 -4.58
C ALA A 21 -21.14 41.63 -4.94
N GLN A 22 -20.02 42.14 -4.40
CA GLN A 22 -19.39 43.36 -4.92
C GLN A 22 -18.88 43.09 -6.35
N PRO A 23 -19.11 44.00 -7.31
CA PRO A 23 -18.48 43.90 -8.62
C PRO A 23 -16.98 44.21 -8.52
N VAL A 24 -16.15 43.21 -8.83
CA VAL A 24 -14.71 43.39 -9.05
C VAL A 24 -14.52 44.06 -10.42
N PRO A 25 -13.74 45.15 -10.54
CA PRO A 25 -13.48 45.79 -11.83
C PRO A 25 -12.68 44.86 -12.76
N PRO A 26 -12.96 44.84 -14.07
CA PRO A 26 -12.23 44.00 -15.01
C PRO A 26 -10.78 44.48 -15.16
N ALA A 27 -9.84 43.55 -14.99
CA ALA A 27 -8.44 43.78 -15.33
C ALA A 27 -8.31 43.88 -16.87
N THR A 28 -7.96 45.07 -17.34
CA THR A 28 -7.54 45.31 -18.72
C THR A 28 -6.16 44.71 -18.95
N TYR A 29 -6.11 43.60 -19.68
CA TYR A 29 -4.86 43.07 -20.23
C TYR A 29 -4.60 43.72 -21.61
N PRO A 30 -3.40 44.23 -21.90
CA PRO A 30 -3.05 44.67 -23.24
C PRO A 30 -2.95 43.47 -24.19
N PRO A 31 -3.35 43.62 -25.47
CA PRO A 31 -3.25 42.55 -26.45
C PRO A 31 -1.77 42.26 -26.77
N ALA A 32 -1.37 41.01 -26.55
CA ALA A 32 -0.09 40.50 -27.03
C ALA A 32 -0.17 40.28 -28.54
N THR A 33 0.52 41.11 -29.31
CA THR A 33 0.77 40.93 -30.73
C THR A 33 1.89 39.92 -30.93
N TYR A 34 1.53 38.69 -31.30
CA TYR A 34 2.50 37.70 -31.79
C TYR A 34 2.56 37.77 -33.32
N PRO A 35 3.75 37.99 -33.94
CA PRO A 35 3.90 37.87 -35.38
C PRO A 35 3.85 36.39 -35.79
N LEU A 36 2.95 36.07 -36.70
CA LEU A 36 2.84 34.76 -37.35
C LEU A 36 4.03 34.57 -38.32
N PRO A 37 4.82 33.48 -38.23
CA PRO A 37 5.73 33.12 -39.30
C PRO A 37 4.95 32.53 -40.48
N GLY A 38 5.13 33.14 -41.66
CA GLY A 38 4.53 32.72 -42.92
C GLY A 38 4.92 31.29 -43.28
N SER A 39 3.92 30.44 -43.47
CA SER A 39 4.07 29.08 -43.98
C SER A 39 3.76 29.09 -45.47
N THR A 40 4.78 29.16 -46.31
CA THR A 40 4.67 28.85 -47.75
C THR A 40 4.73 27.34 -47.93
N LEU A 41 3.60 26.74 -48.31
CA LEU A 41 3.53 25.34 -48.73
C LEU A 41 4.01 25.21 -50.19
N PRO A 42 5.00 24.35 -50.49
CA PRO A 42 5.30 23.98 -51.87
C PRO A 42 4.28 22.95 -52.38
N ALA A 43 3.92 23.09 -53.65
CA ALA A 43 3.01 22.22 -54.38
C ALA A 43 3.52 20.76 -54.44
N PRO A 44 2.62 19.74 -54.44
CA PRO A 44 3.03 18.35 -54.59
C PRO A 44 3.41 18.04 -56.04
N ALA A 45 4.67 17.63 -56.22
CA ALA A 45 5.18 17.09 -57.48
C ALA A 45 4.77 15.61 -57.65
N GLY A 46 4.46 15.28 -58.91
CA GLY A 46 4.16 13.99 -59.54
C GLY A 46 4.36 12.68 -58.78
N LEU A 47 3.31 11.85 -58.83
CA LEU A 47 3.36 10.41 -58.58
C LEU A 47 4.06 9.69 -59.75
N PRO A 48 5.07 8.83 -59.51
CA PRO A 48 5.52 7.87 -60.51
C PRO A 48 4.65 6.61 -60.51
N ALA A 49 4.41 6.09 -61.72
CA ALA A 49 3.66 4.88 -62.00
C ALA A 49 4.32 3.61 -61.41
N PHE A 50 3.51 2.73 -60.82
CA PHE A 50 3.93 1.39 -60.41
C PHE A 50 3.87 0.42 -61.61
N PRO A 51 4.92 -0.36 -61.89
CA PRO A 51 4.84 -1.49 -62.79
C PRO A 51 4.58 -2.81 -62.03
N GLY A 52 3.72 -3.64 -62.61
CA GLY A 52 3.91 -5.09 -62.67
C GLY A 52 3.48 -5.94 -61.46
N SER A 53 2.31 -6.55 -61.59
CA SER A 53 1.94 -7.76 -60.85
C SER A 53 2.84 -8.95 -61.24
N PRO A 54 3.35 -9.76 -60.29
CA PRO A 54 3.93 -11.04 -60.61
C PRO A 54 2.87 -12.15 -60.65
N THR A 55 2.98 -12.96 -61.69
CA THR A 55 2.26 -14.19 -62.00
C THR A 55 2.60 -15.32 -61.02
N VAL A 56 1.58 -16.12 -60.69
CA VAL A 56 1.71 -17.45 -60.05
C VAL A 56 1.56 -18.49 -61.16
N PRO A 57 2.36 -19.59 -61.21
CA PRO A 57 1.74 -20.90 -61.01
C PRO A 57 2.64 -22.03 -60.45
N ASN A 58 1.96 -23.01 -59.80
CA ASN A 58 2.24 -24.46 -59.68
C ASN A 58 3.50 -24.91 -58.88
N THR A 59 3.54 -25.98 -58.07
CA THR A 59 2.78 -27.24 -57.90
C THR A 59 3.24 -27.89 -56.56
N PRO A 60 2.49 -28.85 -55.96
CA PRO A 60 2.84 -29.48 -54.69
C PRO A 60 3.66 -30.78 -54.85
N THR A 61 4.73 -30.93 -54.07
CA THR A 61 5.50 -32.18 -53.94
C THR A 61 5.23 -32.82 -52.57
N ALA A 62 5.02 -34.14 -52.59
CA ALA A 62 4.59 -35.01 -51.51
C ALA A 62 5.53 -35.06 -50.27
N PRO A 63 5.02 -35.48 -49.09
CA PRO A 63 5.81 -35.62 -47.87
C PRO A 63 6.59 -36.95 -47.81
N GLY A 64 7.89 -36.85 -47.54
CA GLY A 64 8.77 -37.97 -47.23
C GLY A 64 8.62 -38.46 -45.78
N LEU A 65 8.63 -39.78 -45.63
CA LEU A 65 8.58 -40.55 -44.39
C LEU A 65 9.84 -40.34 -43.53
N LEU A 66 9.66 -40.12 -42.23
CA LEU A 66 10.73 -40.18 -41.22
C LEU A 66 10.74 -41.55 -40.51
N PRO A 67 11.93 -42.10 -40.18
CA PRO A 67 12.07 -43.36 -39.44
C PRO A 67 11.92 -43.19 -37.92
N PRO A 68 11.66 -44.29 -37.17
CA PRO A 68 11.34 -44.25 -35.74
C PRO A 68 12.56 -44.02 -34.83
N LEU A 69 12.37 -43.20 -33.80
CA LEU A 69 13.31 -42.93 -32.70
C LEU A 69 13.39 -44.13 -31.74
N ALA A 70 14.62 -44.54 -31.44
CA ALA A 70 14.94 -45.53 -30.40
C ALA A 70 14.84 -44.93 -28.97
N PRO A 71 14.51 -45.73 -27.94
CA PRO A 71 14.38 -45.27 -26.56
C PRO A 71 15.75 -45.20 -25.86
N ASN A 72 16.09 -44.01 -25.35
CA ASN A 72 17.34 -43.76 -24.64
C ASN A 72 17.20 -44.12 -23.14
N LYS A 73 18.14 -44.91 -22.64
CA LYS A 73 18.24 -45.38 -21.25
C LYS A 73 18.65 -44.24 -20.30
N LEU A 74 18.01 -44.17 -19.14
CA LEU A 74 18.39 -43.30 -18.02
C LEU A 74 19.52 -43.95 -17.19
N PRO A 75 20.58 -43.21 -16.80
CA PRO A 75 21.53 -43.68 -15.80
C PRO A 75 21.08 -43.27 -14.39
N ILE A 76 20.96 -44.28 -13.52
CA ILE A 76 20.82 -44.19 -12.07
C ILE A 76 22.23 -44.01 -11.47
N GLY A 77 22.41 -43.02 -10.58
CA GLY A 77 23.57 -42.99 -9.68
C GLY A 77 24.01 -41.58 -9.29
N ALA A 78 23.56 -41.11 -8.13
CA ALA A 78 24.18 -39.99 -7.42
C ALA A 78 24.63 -40.47 -6.02
N PRO A 79 25.91 -40.33 -5.65
CA PRO A 79 26.41 -40.70 -4.32
C PRO A 79 26.13 -39.62 -3.27
N SER A 80 25.76 -40.05 -2.06
CA SER A 80 25.54 -39.20 -0.88
C SER A 80 26.88 -38.75 -0.27
N PRO A 81 27.00 -37.49 0.23
CA PRO A 81 28.19 -37.04 0.93
C PRO A 81 28.20 -37.48 2.41
N THR A 82 29.27 -38.14 2.82
CA THR A 82 29.62 -38.46 4.21
C THR A 82 30.21 -37.23 4.92
N PHE A 83 29.64 -36.84 6.06
CA PHE A 83 30.19 -35.85 6.97
C PHE A 83 31.19 -36.50 7.96
N PRO A 84 32.34 -35.87 8.28
CA PRO A 84 33.25 -36.35 9.31
C PRO A 84 32.75 -36.02 10.74
N PRO A 85 33.03 -36.86 11.74
CA PRO A 85 32.62 -36.66 13.13
C PRO A 85 33.50 -35.61 13.84
N GLY A 86 32.86 -34.79 14.67
CA GLY A 86 33.47 -33.72 15.45
C GLY A 86 34.38 -34.21 16.58
N ALA A 87 35.43 -33.45 16.85
CA ALA A 87 36.37 -33.65 17.94
C ALA A 87 35.81 -33.18 19.30
N PRO A 88 36.08 -33.90 20.40
CA PRO A 88 35.69 -33.46 21.75
C PRO A 88 36.70 -32.45 22.31
N GLY A 89 36.22 -31.24 22.62
CA GLY A 89 37.00 -30.19 23.30
C GLY A 89 36.95 -30.33 24.82
N ASN A 90 38.13 -30.44 25.42
CA ASN A 90 38.42 -30.54 26.85
C ASN A 90 37.79 -29.42 27.70
N PHE A 91 37.10 -29.82 28.77
CA PHE A 91 36.84 -28.98 29.95
C PHE A 91 38.06 -29.03 30.88
N MET A 92 38.65 -27.88 31.21
CA MET A 92 39.53 -27.73 32.37
C MET A 92 38.87 -26.83 33.43
N PRO A 93 38.91 -27.21 34.72
CA PRO A 93 38.49 -26.36 35.82
C PRO A 93 39.69 -25.54 36.34
N SER A 94 39.60 -24.21 36.28
CA SER A 94 40.55 -23.32 36.95
C SER A 94 40.09 -23.01 38.38
N THR A 95 41.00 -23.21 39.32
CA THR A 95 40.88 -22.90 40.75
C THR A 95 41.01 -21.39 41.02
N PRO A 96 40.30 -20.82 42.01
CA PRO A 96 40.49 -19.43 42.41
C PRO A 96 41.62 -19.30 43.44
N THR A 97 42.62 -18.48 43.09
CA THR A 97 43.66 -18.00 44.02
C THR A 97 43.16 -16.76 44.74
N THR A 98 43.04 -16.85 46.07
CA THR A 98 42.65 -15.75 46.97
C THR A 98 43.89 -14.94 47.35
N ALA A 99 43.90 -13.63 47.04
CA ALA A 99 44.86 -12.67 47.56
C ALA A 99 44.12 -11.63 48.42
N PRO A 100 44.64 -11.25 49.61
CA PRO A 100 44.03 -10.25 50.47
C PRO A 100 44.60 -8.86 50.21
N GLY A 101 43.73 -7.85 50.23
CA GLY A 101 44.13 -6.45 50.38
C GLY A 101 43.70 -5.55 49.23
N THR A 102 42.66 -4.77 49.45
CA THR A 102 42.71 -3.30 49.67
C THR A 102 41.25 -2.84 49.66
N SER A 103 40.74 -2.35 50.79
CA SER A 103 39.35 -1.85 50.89
C SER A 103 39.21 -0.54 50.11
N VAL A 104 38.97 -0.65 48.81
CA VAL A 104 38.54 0.49 47.97
C VAL A 104 37.07 0.74 48.28
N LEU A 105 36.78 1.92 48.82
CA LEU A 105 35.44 2.44 49.05
C LEU A 105 34.60 2.23 47.77
N PRO A 106 33.44 1.54 47.83
CA PRO A 106 32.65 1.23 46.64
C PRO A 106 32.21 2.54 45.99
N LYS A 107 32.81 2.84 44.82
CA LYS A 107 32.35 3.91 43.94
C LYS A 107 30.86 3.61 43.68
N PRO A 108 29.94 4.57 43.95
CA PRO A 108 28.52 4.34 43.74
C PRO A 108 28.32 3.83 42.30
N PRO A 109 27.48 2.80 42.09
CA PRO A 109 27.28 2.23 40.77
C PRO A 109 26.89 3.35 39.84
N VAL A 110 27.75 3.60 38.84
CA VAL A 110 27.49 4.56 37.78
C VAL A 110 26.18 4.11 37.16
N ALA A 111 25.12 4.90 37.35
CA ALA A 111 23.83 4.66 36.74
C ALA A 111 24.07 4.52 35.24
N VAL A 112 23.95 3.30 34.73
CA VAL A 112 24.05 3.03 33.30
C VAL A 112 22.86 3.75 32.69
N SER A 113 23.11 4.91 32.09
CA SER A 113 22.11 5.62 31.30
C SER A 113 21.54 4.61 30.32
N PRO A 114 20.21 4.39 30.28
CA PRO A 114 19.60 3.42 29.39
C PRO A 114 20.11 3.71 27.97
N SER A 115 20.85 2.75 27.41
CA SER A 115 21.44 2.86 26.08
C SER A 115 20.33 3.14 25.09
N GLU A 116 20.33 4.36 24.54
CA GLU A 116 19.32 4.79 23.59
C GLU A 116 19.39 3.88 22.37
N LEU A 117 18.36 3.05 22.17
CA LEU A 117 18.30 2.11 21.06
C LEU A 117 18.35 2.92 19.75
N PRO A 118 19.39 2.77 18.91
CA PRO A 118 19.49 3.56 17.68
C PRO A 118 18.40 3.14 16.71
N LEU A 119 17.75 4.12 16.08
CA LEU A 119 16.75 3.86 15.04
C LEU A 119 17.45 3.49 13.72
N PRO A 120 16.94 2.51 12.95
CA PRO A 120 17.55 2.09 11.68
C PRO A 120 17.66 3.22 10.65
N GLN A 121 16.71 4.15 10.68
CA GLN A 121 16.65 5.30 9.78
C GLN A 121 16.40 6.56 10.60
N GLN A 122 16.98 7.68 10.16
CA GLN A 122 16.74 8.99 10.78
C GLN A 122 15.27 9.39 10.63
N GLU A 123 14.65 9.81 11.73
CA GLU A 123 13.25 10.22 11.72
C GLU A 123 13.06 11.54 10.97
N ARG A 124 12.06 11.59 10.08
CA ARG A 124 11.60 12.83 9.48
C ARG A 124 10.59 13.49 10.40
N LYS A 125 11.07 14.42 11.23
CA LYS A 125 10.25 15.15 12.20
C LYS A 125 9.64 16.40 11.58
N ILE A 126 8.35 16.60 11.78
CA ILE A 126 7.64 17.84 11.45
C ILE A 126 7.31 18.54 12.75
N ALA A 127 7.90 19.73 12.98
CA ALA A 127 7.53 20.56 14.12
C ALA A 127 6.09 21.06 13.94
N MET A 128 5.27 20.92 14.98
CA MET A 128 3.89 21.36 14.92
C MET A 128 3.38 21.87 16.28
N ARG A 129 2.33 22.68 16.24
CA ARG A 129 1.55 23.05 17.44
C ARG A 129 0.17 22.47 17.29
N ALA A 130 -0.32 21.82 18.34
CA ALA A 130 -1.63 21.18 18.34
C ALA A 130 -2.78 22.18 18.10
N THR A 131 -2.64 23.44 18.53
CA THR A 131 -3.60 24.52 18.30
C THR A 131 -3.74 24.89 16.82
N ASP A 132 -2.69 24.67 16.05
CA ASP A 132 -2.61 25.07 14.64
C ASP A 132 -3.12 23.97 13.71
N VAL A 133 -3.59 22.86 14.29
CA VAL A 133 -4.21 21.77 13.54
C VAL A 133 -5.58 22.21 13.06
N ALA A 134 -5.78 22.26 11.74
CA ALA A 134 -7.00 22.69 11.10
C ALA A 134 -7.43 21.72 9.99
N VAL A 135 -8.74 21.57 9.80
CA VAL A 135 -9.30 20.82 8.67
C VAL A 135 -9.70 21.83 7.60
N LYS A 136 -9.22 21.63 6.37
CA LYS A 136 -9.53 22.50 5.24
C LYS A 136 -10.14 21.69 4.11
N ARG A 137 -11.18 22.23 3.48
CA ARG A 137 -11.71 21.71 2.22
C ARG A 137 -10.91 22.30 1.07
N VAL A 138 -10.32 21.46 0.24
CA VAL A 138 -9.55 21.84 -0.95
C VAL A 138 -10.19 21.24 -2.20
N VAL A 139 -9.72 21.66 -3.38
CA VAL A 139 -10.15 21.04 -4.64
C VAL A 139 -9.67 19.59 -4.65
N GLY A 140 -10.60 18.65 -4.55
CA GLY A 140 -10.30 17.21 -4.53
C GLY A 140 -10.42 16.53 -3.16
N GLY A 141 -10.82 17.24 -2.09
CA GLY A 141 -11.17 16.60 -0.82
C GLY A 141 -10.93 17.44 0.43
N TRP A 142 -10.77 16.74 1.54
CA TRP A 142 -10.52 17.26 2.87
C TRP A 142 -9.09 16.96 3.28
N GLU A 143 -8.41 17.98 3.79
CA GLU A 143 -7.04 17.89 4.27
C GLU A 143 -6.93 18.34 5.72
N VAL A 144 -6.05 17.66 6.45
CA VAL A 144 -5.64 18.03 7.81
C VAL A 144 -4.31 18.75 7.71
N TRP A 145 -4.28 19.98 8.17
CA TRP A 145 -3.15 20.88 8.16
C TRP A 145 -2.63 21.11 9.57
N ALA A 146 -1.33 21.33 9.73
CA ALA A 146 -0.72 21.91 10.93
C ALA A 146 0.03 23.18 10.54
N GLY A 147 -0.56 24.33 10.81
CA GLY A 147 -0.07 25.61 10.31
C GLY A 147 -0.05 25.65 8.79
N GLN A 148 1.16 25.69 8.21
CA GLN A 148 1.39 25.74 6.75
C GLN A 148 1.68 24.38 6.12
N HIS A 149 1.75 23.31 6.91
CA HIS A 149 2.06 21.97 6.41
C HIS A 149 0.79 21.13 6.29
N VAL A 150 0.58 20.52 5.12
CA VAL A 150 -0.40 19.44 4.95
C VAL A 150 0.15 18.22 5.68
N LEU A 151 -0.58 17.75 6.69
CA LEU A 151 -0.24 16.50 7.39
C LEU A 151 -0.85 15.30 6.66
N ARG A 152 -2.12 15.41 6.25
CA ARG A 152 -2.82 14.30 5.60
C ARG A 152 -3.91 14.79 4.67
N ASN A 153 -4.06 14.12 3.53
CA ASN A 153 -5.22 14.22 2.66
C ASN A 153 -6.15 13.02 2.92
N THR A 154 -7.42 13.28 3.18
CA THR A 154 -8.45 12.29 3.54
C THR A 154 -9.48 12.06 2.44
N GLY A 155 -9.26 12.63 1.25
CA GLY A 155 -10.20 12.57 0.13
C GLY A 155 -11.55 13.17 0.52
N ASP A 156 -12.64 12.51 0.13
CA ASP A 156 -13.99 13.01 0.42
C ASP A 156 -14.47 12.77 1.88
N ASN A 157 -13.64 12.17 2.73
CA ASN A 157 -14.03 11.78 4.09
C ASN A 157 -13.85 12.91 5.11
N GLU A 158 -14.80 13.86 5.13
CA GLU A 158 -14.82 14.99 6.08
C GLU A 158 -14.74 14.53 7.54
N THR A 159 -15.55 13.53 7.91
CA THR A 159 -15.62 13.02 9.28
C THR A 159 -14.26 12.47 9.72
N GLY A 160 -13.61 11.68 8.86
CA GLY A 160 -12.26 11.19 9.09
C GLY A 160 -11.25 12.31 9.30
N ALA A 161 -11.31 13.38 8.50
CA ALA A 161 -10.45 14.55 8.67
C ALA A 161 -10.65 15.23 10.03
N ARG A 162 -11.91 15.41 10.44
CA ARG A 162 -12.28 16.01 11.73
C ARG A 162 -11.83 15.15 12.90
N ASP A 163 -11.96 13.84 12.80
CA ASP A 163 -11.53 12.91 13.85
C ASP A 163 -9.99 12.88 13.98
N VAL A 164 -9.26 12.87 12.87
CA VAL A 164 -7.78 13.00 12.87
C VAL A 164 -7.35 14.31 13.55
N ALA A 165 -7.98 15.43 13.18
CA ALA A 165 -7.67 16.72 13.81
C ALA A 165 -8.01 16.73 15.31
N ARG A 166 -9.09 16.04 15.73
CA ARG A 166 -9.43 15.89 17.15
C ARG A 166 -8.36 15.10 17.91
N VAL A 167 -7.94 13.95 17.37
CA VAL A 167 -6.86 13.14 17.96
C VAL A 167 -5.57 13.94 18.11
N MET A 168 -5.15 14.65 17.05
CA MET A 168 -3.92 15.46 17.11
C MET A 168 -4.00 16.59 18.16
N ARG A 169 -5.15 17.24 18.30
CA ARG A 169 -5.37 18.27 19.34
C ARG A 169 -5.37 17.68 20.75
N GLU A 170 -5.90 16.47 20.90
CA GLU A 170 -5.96 15.76 22.18
C GLU A 170 -4.57 15.29 22.64
N LEU A 171 -3.78 14.70 21.73
CA LEU A 171 -2.42 14.22 22.01
C LEU A 171 -1.40 15.34 22.28
N ARG A 172 -1.69 16.56 21.78
CA ARG A 172 -0.83 17.73 21.89
C ARG A 172 0.65 17.49 21.50
N PRO A 173 0.93 16.93 20.30
CA PRO A 173 2.30 16.73 19.87
C PRO A 173 2.98 18.06 19.54
N THR A 174 4.28 18.13 19.85
CA THR A 174 5.19 19.20 19.38
C THR A 174 5.95 18.78 18.12
N GLU A 175 6.12 17.47 17.93
CA GLU A 175 6.74 16.87 16.75
C GLU A 175 5.82 15.76 16.22
N TRP A 176 5.68 15.67 14.90
CA TRP A 176 4.97 14.59 14.23
C TRP A 176 5.92 13.82 13.33
N ILE A 177 5.87 12.50 13.42
CA ILE A 177 6.72 11.59 12.65
C ILE A 177 5.82 10.64 11.87
N THR A 178 6.22 10.39 10.63
CA THR A 178 5.56 9.47 9.71
C THR A 178 6.52 8.36 9.33
N VAL A 179 6.07 7.10 9.42
CA VAL A 179 6.84 5.92 9.02
C VAL A 179 6.15 5.20 7.85
N GLY A 180 6.94 4.85 6.84
CA GLY A 180 6.53 4.22 5.59
C GLY A 180 7.03 4.99 4.35
N ALA A 181 7.45 4.28 3.30
CA ALA A 181 8.09 4.90 2.14
C ALA A 181 7.12 5.66 1.21
N THR A 182 6.06 4.99 0.74
CA THR A 182 5.14 5.53 -0.29
C THR A 182 3.78 5.92 0.27
N LYS A 183 3.32 5.21 1.29
CA LYS A 183 2.10 5.53 2.05
C LYS A 183 2.44 5.47 3.54
N PRO A 184 2.02 6.47 4.33
CA PRO A 184 2.21 6.43 5.77
C PRO A 184 1.47 5.22 6.33
N VAL A 185 2.20 4.28 6.92
CA VAL A 185 1.60 3.09 7.55
C VAL A 185 1.28 3.38 9.01
N VAL A 186 2.18 4.09 9.69
CA VAL A 186 2.00 4.51 11.07
C VAL A 186 2.57 5.90 11.28
N GLU A 187 1.92 6.65 12.16
CA GLU A 187 2.36 7.98 12.57
C GLU A 187 2.42 8.07 14.09
N TYR A 188 3.24 8.96 14.61
CA TYR A 188 3.25 9.22 16.04
C TYR A 188 3.66 10.64 16.36
N GLY A 189 3.12 11.11 17.48
CA GLY A 189 3.42 12.41 18.03
C GLY A 189 4.39 12.30 19.20
N LEU A 190 5.38 13.19 19.24
CA LEU A 190 6.21 13.42 20.41
C LEU A 190 5.89 14.79 21.01
N THR A 191 5.88 14.88 22.34
CA THR A 191 5.75 16.12 23.12
C THR A 191 7.09 16.36 23.83
N ASN A 192 7.86 17.33 23.36
CA ASN A 192 9.21 17.64 23.84
C ASN A 192 10.14 16.41 23.82
N GLY A 193 10.12 15.65 22.71
CA GLY A 193 10.93 14.45 22.53
C GLY A 193 10.46 13.21 23.30
N ARG A 194 9.35 13.30 24.05
CA ARG A 194 8.73 12.17 24.75
C ARG A 194 7.48 11.70 24.02
N PRO A 195 7.07 10.43 24.13
CA PRO A 195 5.81 9.96 23.53
C PRO A 195 4.62 10.77 24.03
N ALA A 196 3.68 11.09 23.14
CA ALA A 196 2.41 11.69 23.54
C ALA A 196 1.64 10.73 24.48
N VAL A 197 1.17 11.26 25.60
CA VAL A 197 0.41 10.51 26.62
C VAL A 197 -1.06 10.84 26.48
N SER A 198 -1.91 9.83 26.29
CA SER A 198 -3.35 10.01 26.30
C SER A 198 -3.87 10.05 27.74
N GLY A 199 -4.73 11.02 28.09
CA GLY A 199 -5.54 10.95 29.30
C GLY A 199 -5.03 11.73 30.52
N THR A 200 -4.02 12.58 30.40
CA THR A 200 -3.77 13.58 31.44
C THR A 200 -4.78 14.72 31.24
N PRO A 201 -5.79 14.89 32.10
CA PRO A 201 -6.58 16.12 32.08
C PRO A 201 -5.59 17.29 32.21
N PRO A 202 -5.82 18.40 31.49
CA PRO A 202 -4.96 19.57 31.62
C PRO A 202 -4.87 19.89 33.10
N VAL A 203 -3.66 19.87 33.65
CA VAL A 203 -3.39 20.25 35.03
C VAL A 203 -3.83 21.70 35.12
N GLU A 204 -5.05 21.94 35.61
CA GLU A 204 -5.54 23.26 35.95
C GLU A 204 -4.55 23.83 36.95
N SER A 205 -3.81 24.85 36.51
CA SER A 205 -2.98 25.65 37.39
C SER A 205 -3.85 26.11 38.56
N LYS A 206 -3.46 25.71 39.77
CA LYS A 206 -4.22 25.77 41.02
C LYS A 206 -4.48 27.21 41.55
N ASP A 207 -4.41 28.21 40.68
CA ASP A 207 -4.49 29.64 41.01
C ASP A 207 -5.85 30.28 40.70
N SER A 208 -6.90 29.50 40.45
CA SER A 208 -8.27 30.01 40.26
C SER A 208 -9.23 29.52 41.33
N LYS A 209 -9.09 30.04 42.56
CA LYS A 209 -10.14 29.96 43.59
C LYS A 209 -11.27 30.95 43.25
N ASN A 210 -12.30 30.51 42.53
CA ASN A 210 -13.73 30.89 42.68
C ASN A 210 -14.48 30.66 41.38
N GLY A 211 -15.36 29.66 41.35
CA GLY A 211 -16.25 29.42 40.23
C GLY A 211 -17.14 28.20 40.45
N ASN A 212 -18.20 28.38 41.22
CA ASN A 212 -19.26 27.41 41.43
C ASN A 212 -20.03 27.18 40.11
N PHE A 213 -19.65 26.19 39.31
CA PHE A 213 -20.43 25.72 38.16
C PHE A 213 -21.04 24.35 38.46
N GLY A 214 -22.38 24.34 38.59
CA GLY A 214 -23.17 23.15 38.85
C GLY A 214 -23.10 22.16 37.69
N SER A 215 -22.73 20.91 37.99
CA SER A 215 -22.81 19.79 37.06
C SER A 215 -24.27 19.40 36.85
N VAL A 216 -24.79 19.58 35.64
CA VAL A 216 -26.10 19.05 35.25
C VAL A 216 -25.90 17.60 34.83
N ALA A 217 -26.34 16.68 35.69
CA ALA A 217 -26.36 15.25 35.42
C ALA A 217 -27.45 14.92 34.39
N ASN A 218 -27.07 14.40 33.22
CA ASN A 218 -28.00 13.91 32.21
C ASN A 218 -28.13 12.38 32.34
N ALA A 219 -29.35 11.92 32.65
CA ALA A 219 -29.68 10.52 32.90
C ALA A 219 -29.98 9.78 31.59
N SER A 220 -28.93 9.42 30.86
CA SER A 220 -28.98 8.37 29.83
C SER A 220 -27.68 7.58 29.93
N GLY A 221 -27.80 6.32 30.37
CA GLY A 221 -26.72 5.43 30.83
C GLY A 221 -25.72 4.99 29.75
N THR A 222 -25.05 5.94 29.13
CA THR A 222 -23.78 5.76 28.42
C THR A 222 -22.83 6.79 29.02
N THR A 223 -22.05 6.36 30.01
CA THR A 223 -21.00 7.19 30.61
C THR A 223 -19.98 7.50 29.52
N LEU A 224 -20.04 8.71 28.96
CA LEU A 224 -19.06 9.21 28.01
C LEU A 224 -17.76 9.49 28.77
N GLN A 225 -16.91 8.45 28.84
CA GLN A 225 -15.56 8.53 29.38
C GLN A 225 -14.71 9.41 28.44
N MET A 226 -14.43 10.64 28.89
CA MET A 226 -13.62 11.63 28.17
C MET A 226 -12.13 11.24 28.23
N GLY A 227 -11.71 10.39 27.31
CA GLY A 227 -10.31 10.11 27.00
C GLY A 227 -10.24 9.24 25.75
N ALA A 228 -9.51 9.65 24.72
CA ALA A 228 -9.42 8.98 23.42
C ALA A 228 -10.75 8.80 22.65
N THR A 229 -11.74 9.68 22.85
CA THR A 229 -13.08 9.57 22.21
C THR A 229 -13.08 9.63 20.68
N ALA A 230 -12.01 10.13 20.05
CA ALA A 230 -11.89 10.14 18.59
C ALA A 230 -11.25 8.86 18.03
N ALA A 231 -10.55 8.08 18.87
CA ALA A 231 -10.02 6.79 18.47
C ALA A 231 -11.18 5.80 18.43
N GLN A 232 -11.60 5.41 17.23
CA GLN A 232 -12.69 4.43 17.08
C GLN A 232 -12.25 3.04 17.55
N PHE A 233 -10.95 2.77 17.48
CA PHE A 233 -10.38 1.51 17.91
C PHE A 233 -9.01 1.75 18.57
N VAL A 234 -8.81 1.19 19.76
CA VAL A 234 -7.54 1.24 20.48
C VAL A 234 -7.07 -0.19 20.73
N GLN A 235 -5.88 -0.50 20.24
CA GLN A 235 -5.23 -1.80 20.37
C GLN A 235 -4.07 -1.69 21.35
N GLN A 236 -3.93 -2.71 22.21
CA GLN A 236 -2.79 -2.81 23.13
C GLN A 236 -1.57 -3.37 22.40
N ILE A 237 -0.39 -2.90 22.78
CA ILE A 237 0.89 -3.39 22.27
C ILE A 237 1.65 -4.04 23.42
N ASP A 238 2.02 -5.31 23.26
CA ASP A 238 2.99 -5.93 24.16
C ASP A 238 4.43 -5.59 23.70
N LEU A 239 5.04 -4.61 24.40
CA LEU A 239 6.38 -4.13 24.12
C LEU A 239 7.46 -5.22 24.18
N ARG A 240 7.23 -6.30 24.95
CA ARG A 240 8.25 -7.35 25.14
C ARG A 240 8.31 -8.32 23.98
N SER A 241 7.15 -8.62 23.39
CA SER A 241 7.03 -9.56 22.26
C SER A 241 6.94 -8.87 20.90
N THR A 242 6.98 -7.52 20.88
CA THR A 242 6.92 -6.72 19.65
C THR A 242 8.16 -6.99 18.79
N ARG A 243 7.92 -7.44 17.56
CA ARG A 243 8.94 -7.80 16.58
C ARG A 243 8.45 -7.57 15.15
N VAL A 244 9.40 -7.57 14.23
CA VAL A 244 9.14 -7.58 12.78
C VAL A 244 9.16 -9.02 12.29
N GLU A 245 8.13 -9.42 11.54
CA GLU A 245 8.01 -10.76 11.00
C GLU A 245 7.45 -10.72 9.57
N ALA A 246 7.97 -11.55 8.68
CA ALA A 246 7.43 -11.72 7.34
C ALA A 246 6.31 -12.76 7.36
N ILE A 247 5.07 -12.33 7.15
CA ILE A 247 3.88 -13.18 7.17
C ILE A 247 3.33 -13.22 5.75
N ARG A 248 3.32 -14.40 5.11
CA ARG A 248 2.84 -14.57 3.73
C ARG A 248 3.46 -13.55 2.76
N GLY A 249 4.75 -13.23 2.94
CA GLY A 249 5.47 -12.29 2.09
C GLY A 249 5.26 -10.81 2.36
N VAL A 250 4.46 -10.44 3.36
CA VAL A 250 4.34 -9.06 3.83
C VAL A 250 5.06 -8.86 5.16
N TRP A 251 5.77 -7.75 5.29
CA TRP A 251 6.44 -7.35 6.51
C TRP A 251 5.43 -6.73 7.46
N CYS A 252 5.28 -7.35 8.62
CA CYS A 252 4.37 -6.92 9.65
C CYS A 252 5.13 -6.62 10.94
N VAL A 253 4.71 -5.56 11.64
CA VAL A 253 5.06 -5.39 13.05
C VAL A 253 3.95 -6.06 13.85
N ARG A 254 4.33 -6.98 14.73
CA ARG A 254 3.39 -7.77 15.50
C ARG A 254 3.91 -8.04 16.90
N ASP A 255 3.00 -8.36 17.81
CA ASP A 255 3.32 -8.92 19.10
C ASP A 255 2.96 -10.42 19.14
N GLU A 256 2.96 -11.05 20.32
CA GLU A 256 2.58 -12.45 20.46
C GLU A 256 1.14 -12.76 20.01
N ASN A 257 0.23 -11.80 20.20
CA ASN A 257 -1.20 -12.01 20.07
C ASN A 257 -1.81 -11.32 18.85
N ASN A 258 -1.15 -10.33 18.26
CA ASN A 258 -1.73 -9.50 17.22
C ASN A 258 -0.72 -9.04 16.17
N ILE A 259 -1.21 -8.89 14.95
CA ILE A 259 -0.59 -8.04 13.94
C ILE A 259 -0.98 -6.59 14.27
N LEU A 260 0.02 -5.74 14.47
CA LEU A 260 -0.17 -4.34 14.81
C LEU A 260 -0.19 -3.48 13.53
N LEU A 261 0.80 -3.68 12.66
CA LEU A 261 0.97 -2.87 11.45
C LEU A 261 1.40 -3.75 10.29
N ASN A 262 0.85 -3.49 9.10
CA ASN A 262 1.22 -4.16 7.84
C ASN A 262 1.93 -3.17 6.91
N PHE A 263 3.21 -3.43 6.63
CA PHE A 263 4.07 -2.61 5.77
C PHE A 263 4.18 -3.14 4.33
N GLY A 264 3.45 -4.21 3.98
CA GLY A 264 3.53 -4.81 2.66
C GLY A 264 4.96 -5.27 2.35
N THR A 265 5.57 -4.77 1.28
CA THR A 265 6.95 -5.12 0.92
C THR A 265 8.02 -4.24 1.58
N ASP A 266 7.64 -3.24 2.39
CA ASP A 266 8.55 -2.27 3.01
C ASP A 266 9.13 -2.78 4.35
N LYS A 267 10.16 -3.63 4.26
CA LYS A 267 10.89 -4.13 5.44
C LYS A 267 11.47 -3.01 6.30
N GLY A 268 12.05 -1.98 5.66
CA GLY A 268 12.72 -0.88 6.34
C GLY A 268 11.76 -0.07 7.19
N GLY A 269 10.57 0.23 6.65
CA GLY A 269 9.49 0.87 7.41
C GLY A 269 9.04 0.04 8.62
N ALA A 270 8.91 -1.28 8.47
CA ALA A 270 8.53 -2.18 9.57
C ALA A 270 9.59 -2.20 10.69
N GLU A 271 10.87 -2.31 10.34
CA GLU A 271 12.00 -2.25 11.29
C GLU A 271 12.06 -0.91 12.01
N GLN A 272 11.89 0.20 11.28
CA GLN A 272 11.84 1.54 11.86
C GLN A 272 10.68 1.69 12.85
N ALA A 273 9.48 1.21 12.50
CA ALA A 273 8.32 1.28 13.38
C ALA A 273 8.48 0.41 14.64
N SER A 274 9.01 -0.81 14.51
CA SER A 274 9.29 -1.68 15.66
C SER A 274 10.33 -1.04 16.59
N ALA A 275 11.39 -0.45 16.04
CA ALA A 275 12.40 0.24 16.82
C ALA A 275 11.83 1.49 17.52
N ALA A 276 10.96 2.26 16.85
CA ALA A 276 10.28 3.39 17.45
C ALA A 276 9.34 2.97 18.60
N ILE A 277 8.57 1.90 18.43
CA ILE A 277 7.72 1.32 19.48
C ILE A 277 8.54 0.99 20.73
N GLN A 278 9.67 0.30 20.57
CA GLN A 278 10.54 -0.09 21.67
C GLN A 278 11.25 1.12 22.31
N LYS A 279 11.78 2.03 21.48
CA LYS A 279 12.51 3.23 21.94
C LYS A 279 11.64 4.18 22.78
N TYR A 280 10.43 4.45 22.32
CA TYR A 280 9.52 5.40 22.97
C TYR A 280 8.54 4.73 23.94
N GLY A 281 8.51 3.40 24.00
CA GLY A 281 7.63 2.65 24.89
C GLY A 281 6.14 2.77 24.53
N PHE A 282 5.80 2.90 23.24
CA PHE A 282 4.42 3.01 22.78
C PHE A 282 3.64 1.73 23.10
N ASN A 283 2.74 1.79 24.09
CA ASN A 283 1.99 0.63 24.59
C ASN A 283 0.54 0.56 24.07
N ARG A 284 0.16 1.48 23.19
CA ARG A 284 -1.15 1.54 22.52
C ARG A 284 -0.98 1.99 21.07
N MET A 285 -1.84 1.44 20.21
CA MET A 285 -2.07 1.91 18.85
C MET A 285 -3.52 2.35 18.73
N GLY A 286 -3.76 3.57 18.26
CA GLY A 286 -5.08 4.07 17.93
C GLY A 286 -5.31 4.02 16.43
N VAL A 287 -6.54 3.71 16.04
CA VAL A 287 -7.00 3.78 14.65
C VAL A 287 -8.16 4.76 14.54
N VAL A 288 -8.03 5.70 13.61
CA VAL A 288 -9.09 6.65 13.24
C VAL A 288 -9.74 6.18 11.95
N GLY A 289 -11.08 6.18 11.92
CA GLY A 289 -11.88 5.63 10.83
C GLY A 289 -12.24 4.17 11.06
N THR A 290 -12.89 3.57 10.06
CA THR A 290 -13.38 2.19 10.17
C THR A 290 -12.22 1.19 10.15
N PRO A 291 -12.32 0.04 10.86
CA PRO A 291 -11.29 -1.00 10.80
C PRO A 291 -10.98 -1.50 9.39
N THR A 292 -11.95 -1.46 8.48
CA THR A 292 -11.81 -1.86 7.07
C THR A 292 -11.16 -0.78 6.20
N GLN A 293 -11.22 0.48 6.62
CA GLN A 293 -10.69 1.65 5.91
C GLN A 293 -10.11 2.63 6.93
N PRO A 294 -8.94 2.32 7.52
CA PRO A 294 -8.31 3.21 8.47
C PRO A 294 -7.85 4.48 7.76
N VAL A 295 -8.21 5.64 8.32
CA VAL A 295 -7.76 6.96 7.86
C VAL A 295 -6.40 7.29 8.44
N MET A 296 -6.16 6.87 9.70
CA MET A 296 -4.90 7.06 10.40
C MET A 296 -4.69 5.93 11.42
N SER A 297 -3.49 5.35 11.44
CA SER A 297 -2.99 4.56 12.56
C SER A 297 -1.92 5.36 13.28
N TYR A 298 -2.03 5.48 14.61
CA TYR A 298 -1.09 6.26 15.40
C TYR A 298 -0.67 5.56 16.69
N LEU A 299 0.55 5.83 17.14
CA LEU A 299 1.09 5.27 18.39
C LEU A 299 1.05 6.30 19.51
N PHE A 300 0.76 5.85 20.73
CA PHE A 300 0.77 6.70 21.92
C PHE A 300 1.04 5.87 23.18
N VAL A 301 1.29 6.56 24.29
CA VAL A 301 1.42 5.94 25.61
C VAL A 301 0.15 6.18 26.41
N SER A 302 -0.42 5.12 26.97
CA SER A 302 -1.46 5.21 27.98
C SER A 302 -0.91 4.74 29.33
N LEU A 303 -1.23 5.47 30.39
CA LEU A 303 -0.90 5.08 31.77
C LEU A 303 -1.82 3.98 32.31
N GLU A 304 -2.93 3.71 31.63
CA GLU A 304 -3.86 2.66 32.04
C GLU A 304 -3.21 1.28 31.87
N GLN A 305 -3.20 0.51 32.96
CA GLN A 305 -2.69 -0.85 32.92
C GLN A 305 -3.53 -1.68 31.95
N PRO A 306 -2.88 -2.50 31.11
CA PRO A 306 -3.60 -3.37 30.19
C PRO A 306 -4.45 -4.35 30.99
N LYS A 307 -5.78 -4.25 30.86
CA LYS A 307 -6.66 -5.35 31.28
C LYS A 307 -6.45 -6.49 30.30
N ALA A 308 -5.86 -7.59 30.76
CA ALA A 308 -5.61 -8.76 29.94
C ALA A 308 -6.92 -9.23 29.30
N VAL A 309 -6.94 -9.33 27.97
CA VAL A 309 -8.08 -9.86 27.21
C VAL A 309 -7.81 -11.34 26.97
N PRO A 310 -8.51 -12.27 27.63
CA PRO A 310 -8.36 -13.69 27.35
C PRO A 310 -8.82 -14.00 25.91
N GLY A 311 -7.97 -14.67 25.12
CA GLY A 311 -8.31 -15.11 23.75
C GLY A 311 -7.40 -14.61 22.61
N GLY A 312 -6.25 -13.99 22.91
CA GLY A 312 -5.37 -13.37 21.90
C GLY A 312 -4.89 -14.29 20.77
N GLN A 313 -4.62 -15.57 21.03
CA GLN A 313 -4.00 -16.45 20.02
C GLN A 313 -4.95 -16.81 18.85
N LEU A 314 -6.25 -17.00 19.10
CA LEU A 314 -7.24 -17.25 18.05
C LEU A 314 -7.48 -16.01 17.17
N MET A 315 -7.33 -14.81 17.76
CA MET A 315 -7.43 -13.55 17.02
C MET A 315 -6.29 -13.42 16.01
N LEU A 316 -5.08 -13.88 16.35
CA LEU A 316 -3.93 -13.79 15.46
C LEU A 316 -4.11 -14.59 14.17
N SER A 317 -4.54 -15.85 14.25
CA SER A 317 -4.73 -16.67 13.03
C SER A 317 -5.78 -16.04 12.12
N ALA A 318 -6.88 -15.54 12.70
CA ALA A 318 -7.90 -14.81 11.96
C ALA A 318 -7.35 -13.53 11.32
N GLN A 319 -6.47 -12.79 12.01
CA GLN A 319 -5.82 -11.60 11.44
C GLN A 319 -4.88 -11.95 10.28
N ILE A 320 -4.10 -13.03 10.40
CA ILE A 320 -3.24 -13.54 9.32
C ILE A 320 -4.07 -13.90 8.08
N ASP A 321 -5.25 -14.48 8.28
CA ASP A 321 -6.18 -14.81 7.21
C ASP A 321 -6.94 -13.60 6.64
N ALA A 322 -7.17 -12.59 7.47
CA ALA A 322 -7.78 -11.32 7.09
C ALA A 322 -6.81 -10.34 6.41
N LEU A 323 -5.51 -10.68 6.29
CA LEU A 323 -4.55 -9.89 5.52
C LEU A 323 -5.02 -9.80 4.06
N SER A 324 -5.56 -8.64 3.69
CA SER A 324 -6.04 -8.36 2.33
C SER A 324 -4.89 -8.25 1.32
N ARG A 325 -3.72 -7.82 1.78
CA ARG A 325 -2.47 -7.73 1.02
C ARG A 325 -1.51 -8.81 1.50
N THR A 326 -1.07 -9.65 0.58
CA THR A 326 -0.07 -10.72 0.79
C THR A 326 1.00 -10.62 -0.30
N GLY A 327 2.13 -11.29 -0.14
CA GLY A 327 3.11 -11.43 -1.22
C GLY A 327 2.65 -12.46 -2.25
N ILE A 328 3.15 -12.35 -3.47
CA ILE A 328 2.93 -13.32 -4.56
C ILE A 328 3.86 -14.52 -4.33
N PRO A 329 3.34 -15.72 -4.09
CA PRO A 329 4.17 -16.90 -3.89
C PRO A 329 4.79 -17.37 -5.21
N ILE A 330 6.12 -17.40 -5.27
CA ILE A 330 6.89 -17.97 -6.37
C ILE A 330 7.59 -19.24 -5.88
N PRO A 331 7.31 -20.40 -6.48
CA PRO A 331 8.02 -21.65 -6.19
C PRO A 331 9.54 -21.47 -6.26
N GLY A 332 10.24 -21.84 -5.18
CA GLY A 332 11.71 -21.79 -5.08
C GLY A 332 12.32 -20.42 -4.79
N VAL A 333 11.56 -19.32 -4.90
CA VAL A 333 12.06 -17.95 -4.64
C VAL A 333 11.49 -17.38 -3.34
N GLY A 334 10.29 -17.80 -2.94
CA GLY A 334 9.58 -17.26 -1.79
C GLY A 334 8.49 -16.30 -2.25
N PHE A 335 8.35 -15.15 -1.59
CA PHE A 335 7.31 -14.17 -1.91
C PHE A 335 7.90 -12.94 -2.61
N THR A 336 7.17 -12.39 -3.58
CA THR A 336 7.51 -11.11 -4.20
C THR A 336 6.27 -10.24 -4.40
N GLY A 337 6.46 -8.94 -4.61
CA GLY A 337 5.37 -8.04 -4.97
C GLY A 337 4.23 -7.99 -3.94
N GLU A 338 3.09 -7.52 -4.40
CA GLU A 338 1.86 -7.40 -3.64
C GLU A 338 0.73 -8.14 -4.35
N MET A 339 -0.04 -8.91 -3.61
CA MET A 339 -1.21 -9.65 -4.05
C MET A 339 -2.40 -9.25 -3.19
N VAL A 340 -3.46 -8.78 -3.84
CA VAL A 340 -4.73 -8.39 -3.22
C VAL A 340 -5.78 -9.43 -3.59
N LYS A 341 -6.44 -10.00 -2.58
CA LYS A 341 -7.61 -10.86 -2.81
C LYS A 341 -8.80 -10.02 -3.26
N LEU A 342 -9.41 -10.42 -4.37
CA LEU A 342 -10.54 -9.76 -4.99
C LEU A 342 -11.80 -10.62 -4.86
N ASP A 343 -12.92 -9.96 -4.55
CA ASP A 343 -14.23 -10.51 -4.88
C ASP A 343 -14.63 -9.94 -6.25
N PRO A 344 -14.70 -10.76 -7.31
CA PRO A 344 -14.98 -10.27 -8.65
C PRO A 344 -16.29 -9.47 -8.68
N ASN A 345 -17.30 -9.86 -7.91
CA ASN A 345 -18.62 -9.23 -7.93
C ASN A 345 -18.62 -7.80 -7.37
N LYS A 346 -17.62 -7.44 -6.58
CA LYS A 346 -17.45 -6.11 -5.97
C LYS A 346 -16.50 -5.22 -6.77
N VAL A 347 -16.00 -5.68 -7.92
CA VAL A 347 -15.21 -4.85 -8.82
C VAL A 347 -16.15 -3.90 -9.55
N GLU A 348 -15.88 -2.60 -9.42
CA GLU A 348 -16.70 -1.55 -10.00
C GLU A 348 -15.87 -0.50 -10.74
N ALA A 349 -16.50 0.15 -11.71
CA ALA A 349 -15.97 1.35 -12.33
C ALA A 349 -16.55 2.57 -11.59
N ARG A 350 -15.68 3.42 -11.05
CA ARG A 350 -16.08 4.64 -10.34
C ARG A 350 -15.26 5.84 -10.78
N LYS A 351 -15.80 7.03 -10.56
CA LYS A 351 -15.10 8.29 -10.84
C LYS A 351 -14.19 8.64 -9.66
N ASP A 352 -12.92 8.90 -9.94
CA ASP A 352 -11.88 9.34 -8.99
C ASP A 352 -11.30 10.67 -9.52
N GLY A 353 -11.84 11.78 -9.02
CA GLY A 353 -11.54 13.12 -9.55
C GLY A 353 -12.01 13.30 -11.00
N ALA A 354 -11.07 13.53 -11.91
CA ALA A 354 -11.33 13.69 -13.35
C ALA A 354 -11.26 12.36 -14.14
N GLU A 355 -10.83 11.28 -13.49
CA GLU A 355 -10.58 10.00 -14.14
C GLU A 355 -11.61 8.95 -13.75
N TRP A 356 -11.91 8.05 -14.67
CA TRP A 356 -12.60 6.81 -14.41
C TRP A 356 -11.59 5.74 -14.06
N VAL A 357 -11.83 5.06 -12.95
CA VAL A 357 -10.98 4.00 -12.45
C VAL A 357 -11.78 2.73 -12.27
N VAL A 358 -11.13 1.60 -12.49
CA VAL A 358 -11.65 0.30 -12.07
C VAL A 358 -11.04 -0.02 -10.72
N ALA A 359 -11.87 -0.25 -9.73
CA ALA A 359 -11.46 -0.40 -8.35
C ALA A 359 -12.16 -1.57 -7.65
N PHE A 360 -11.52 -2.07 -6.61
CA PHE A 360 -12.09 -3.00 -5.63
C PHE A 360 -11.95 -2.36 -4.25
N GLY A 361 -13.06 -1.79 -3.76
CA GLY A 361 -13.05 -0.96 -2.56
C GLY A 361 -12.06 0.23 -2.69
N PRO A 362 -11.08 0.36 -1.78
CA PRO A 362 -10.07 1.42 -1.87
C PRO A 362 -8.98 1.14 -2.91
N GLU A 363 -8.85 -0.09 -3.41
CA GLU A 363 -7.75 -0.47 -4.30
C GLU A 363 -8.08 -0.16 -5.76
N VAL A 364 -7.26 0.69 -6.39
CA VAL A 364 -7.36 1.00 -7.82
C VAL A 364 -6.62 -0.06 -8.62
N LEU A 365 -7.37 -0.80 -9.44
CA LEU A 365 -6.86 -1.85 -10.33
C LEU A 365 -6.33 -1.26 -11.64
N GLY A 366 -6.94 -0.16 -12.12
CA GLY A 366 -6.44 0.60 -13.25
C GLY A 366 -7.19 1.91 -13.50
N ARG A 367 -6.56 2.79 -14.28
CA ARG A 367 -7.05 4.14 -14.62
C ARG A 367 -7.35 4.21 -16.11
N PHE A 368 -8.54 4.67 -16.47
CA PHE A 368 -9.07 4.72 -17.85
C PHE A 368 -9.29 6.16 -18.36
N GLY A 369 -8.71 7.14 -17.66
CA GLY A 369 -8.82 8.55 -18.02
C GLY A 369 -10.28 9.03 -18.04
N PRO A 370 -10.70 9.87 -19.00
CA PRO A 370 -12.08 10.40 -19.03
C PRO A 370 -13.12 9.38 -19.54
N THR A 371 -12.71 8.18 -19.95
CA THR A 371 -13.60 7.23 -20.66
C THR A 371 -14.34 6.29 -19.71
N GLU A 372 -15.58 6.65 -19.36
CA GLU A 372 -16.44 5.82 -18.52
C GLU A 372 -16.69 4.43 -19.11
N TRP A 373 -16.99 4.39 -20.41
CA TRP A 373 -17.33 3.16 -21.12
C TRP A 373 -16.23 2.10 -20.98
N SER A 374 -14.97 2.50 -21.23
CA SER A 374 -13.80 1.62 -21.15
C SER A 374 -13.59 1.07 -19.73
N ALA A 375 -13.80 1.91 -18.70
CA ALA A 375 -13.71 1.46 -17.31
C ALA A 375 -14.83 0.45 -16.98
N ARG A 376 -16.07 0.72 -17.39
CA ARG A 376 -17.20 -0.20 -17.18
C ARG A 376 -17.01 -1.52 -17.91
N GLU A 377 -16.47 -1.49 -19.13
CA GLU A 377 -16.14 -2.67 -19.91
C GLU A 377 -15.04 -3.49 -19.24
N ALA A 378 -13.96 -2.85 -18.78
CA ALA A 378 -12.90 -3.53 -18.04
C ALA A 378 -13.40 -4.15 -16.72
N ALA A 379 -14.25 -3.45 -15.95
CA ALA A 379 -14.87 -3.99 -14.74
C ALA A 379 -15.80 -5.18 -15.04
N ARG A 380 -16.49 -5.19 -16.19
CA ARG A 380 -17.26 -6.36 -16.65
C ARG A 380 -16.33 -7.50 -17.03
N THR A 381 -15.27 -7.24 -17.78
CA THR A 381 -14.28 -8.25 -18.17
C THR A 381 -13.64 -8.94 -16.94
N ILE A 382 -13.28 -8.18 -15.90
CA ILE A 382 -12.71 -8.73 -14.66
C ILE A 382 -13.73 -9.65 -13.95
N ARG A 383 -15.01 -9.25 -13.93
CA ARG A 383 -16.11 -10.07 -13.38
C ARG A 383 -16.34 -11.35 -14.16
N ASP A 384 -16.42 -11.25 -15.48
CA ASP A 384 -16.67 -12.39 -16.37
C ASP A 384 -15.53 -13.40 -16.35
N ALA A 385 -14.28 -12.92 -16.25
CA ALA A 385 -13.09 -13.75 -16.12
C ALA A 385 -12.92 -14.38 -14.72
N LYS A 386 -13.72 -13.93 -13.73
CA LYS A 386 -13.67 -14.39 -12.33
C LYS A 386 -12.26 -14.31 -11.74
N PHE A 387 -11.58 -13.18 -11.94
CA PHE A 387 -10.30 -12.96 -11.26
C PHE A 387 -10.52 -12.85 -9.76
N THR A 388 -9.73 -13.62 -9.01
CA THR A 388 -9.81 -13.72 -7.54
C THR A 388 -8.63 -13.06 -6.86
N GLU A 389 -7.54 -12.82 -7.60
CA GLU A 389 -6.38 -12.13 -7.08
C GLU A 389 -5.88 -11.11 -8.10
N PHE A 390 -5.43 -9.97 -7.59
CA PHE A 390 -4.74 -8.94 -8.35
C PHE A 390 -3.33 -8.78 -7.80
N CYS A 391 -2.36 -8.96 -8.68
CA CYS A 391 -0.96 -8.98 -8.35
C CYS A 391 -0.27 -7.76 -8.94
N LYS A 392 0.54 -7.08 -8.13
CA LYS A 392 1.43 -5.97 -8.49
C LYS A 392 2.85 -6.40 -8.20
N LEU A 393 3.69 -6.49 -9.21
CA LEU A 393 5.11 -6.72 -8.96
C LEU A 393 5.72 -5.40 -8.47
N SER A 394 6.35 -5.45 -7.30
CA SER A 394 6.98 -4.27 -6.69
C SER A 394 8.11 -3.76 -7.58
N GLY A 395 8.12 -2.45 -7.84
CA GLY A 395 9.13 -1.78 -8.65
C GLY A 395 8.57 -0.54 -9.35
N SER A 396 9.39 0.11 -10.18
CA SER A 396 8.98 1.31 -10.93
C SER A 396 8.08 0.99 -12.12
N THR A 397 8.04 -0.28 -12.51
CA THR A 397 7.45 -0.75 -13.77
C THR A 397 5.95 -0.89 -13.72
N GLY A 398 5.39 -1.05 -12.52
CA GLY A 398 3.96 -1.22 -12.31
C GLY A 398 3.40 -2.42 -13.07
N VAL A 399 4.19 -3.50 -13.27
CA VAL A 399 3.68 -4.72 -13.92
C VAL A 399 2.60 -5.32 -13.03
N THR A 400 1.39 -5.40 -13.56
CA THR A 400 0.25 -6.00 -12.89
C THR A 400 -0.26 -7.21 -13.65
N PHE A 401 -0.88 -8.14 -12.95
CA PHE A 401 -1.56 -9.28 -13.54
C PHE A 401 -2.65 -9.79 -12.60
N PHE A 402 -3.50 -10.67 -13.12
CA PHE A 402 -4.57 -11.31 -12.36
C PHE A 402 -4.31 -12.81 -12.26
N LEU A 403 -4.82 -13.41 -11.19
CA LEU A 403 -4.91 -14.85 -11.04
C LEU A 403 -6.38 -15.26 -10.84
N THR A 404 -6.65 -16.53 -11.12
CA THR A 404 -7.92 -17.21 -10.85
C THR A 404 -7.63 -18.45 -10.00
N ASN A 405 -7.94 -18.36 -8.72
CA ASN A 405 -7.62 -19.34 -7.67
C ASN A 405 -6.13 -19.72 -7.71
N GLU A 406 -5.27 -18.70 -7.53
CA GLU A 406 -3.80 -18.83 -7.51
C GLU A 406 -3.17 -19.35 -8.82
N LYS A 407 -3.93 -19.41 -9.92
CA LYS A 407 -3.46 -19.87 -11.24
C LYS A 407 -3.56 -18.77 -12.29
N ALA A 408 -2.65 -18.83 -13.27
CA ALA A 408 -2.70 -17.95 -14.43
C ALA A 408 -4.03 -18.15 -15.20
N PRO A 409 -4.73 -17.07 -15.58
CA PRO A 409 -5.91 -17.19 -16.43
C PRO A 409 -5.55 -17.78 -17.78
N THR A 410 -6.36 -18.73 -18.25
CA THR A 410 -6.12 -19.52 -19.46
C THR A 410 -6.77 -18.93 -20.71
N ARG A 411 -7.58 -17.89 -20.55
CA ARG A 411 -8.35 -17.26 -21.63
C ARG A 411 -8.22 -15.76 -21.56
N ALA A 412 -7.67 -15.16 -22.60
CA ALA A 412 -7.72 -13.72 -22.78
C ALA A 412 -9.17 -13.30 -23.07
N PRO A 413 -9.65 -12.20 -22.47
CA PRO A 413 -10.91 -11.55 -22.88
C PRO A 413 -10.88 -11.24 -24.37
N PHE A 414 -12.01 -11.45 -25.06
CA PHE A 414 -12.09 -11.28 -26.52
C PHE A 414 -11.72 -9.88 -27.02
N ASN A 415 -11.88 -8.85 -26.18
CA ASN A 415 -11.58 -7.45 -26.49
C ASN A 415 -10.14 -7.04 -26.12
N ALA A 416 -9.36 -7.91 -25.47
CA ALA A 416 -8.01 -7.58 -25.06
C ALA A 416 -7.03 -7.68 -26.23
N GLN A 417 -6.25 -6.64 -26.46
CA GLN A 417 -5.15 -6.68 -27.42
C GLN A 417 -4.00 -7.46 -26.81
N GLY A 418 -3.72 -8.63 -27.38
CA GLY A 418 -2.72 -9.56 -26.88
C GLY A 418 -1.41 -9.52 -27.68
N ARG A 419 -0.26 -9.58 -27.00
CA ARG A 419 1.05 -9.82 -27.60
C ARG A 419 1.66 -11.08 -26.99
N ASN A 420 1.94 -12.07 -27.84
CA ASN A 420 2.54 -13.33 -27.41
C ASN A 420 4.06 -13.17 -27.25
N PHE A 421 4.63 -13.88 -26.29
CA PHE A 421 6.06 -14.02 -26.05
C PHE A 421 6.39 -15.44 -25.57
N ASP A 422 7.62 -15.91 -25.75
CA ASP A 422 8.02 -17.23 -25.24
C ASP A 422 8.60 -17.12 -23.82
N PRO A 423 7.95 -17.67 -22.78
CA PRO A 423 8.46 -17.61 -21.41
C PRO A 423 9.85 -18.25 -21.25
N ALA A 424 10.21 -19.23 -22.09
CA ALA A 424 11.52 -19.87 -22.04
C ALA A 424 12.64 -18.95 -22.57
N ALA A 425 12.33 -18.14 -23.58
CA ALA A 425 13.26 -17.23 -24.24
C ALA A 425 13.46 -15.89 -23.49
N LEU A 426 12.65 -15.62 -22.45
CA LEU A 426 12.75 -14.39 -21.69
C LEU A 426 14.12 -14.22 -21.02
N LYS A 427 14.74 -13.06 -21.26
CA LYS A 427 16.04 -12.66 -20.69
C LYS A 427 15.99 -11.22 -20.20
N VAL A 428 16.80 -10.91 -19.21
CA VAL A 428 17.02 -9.54 -18.75
C VAL A 428 18.24 -9.00 -19.48
N GLN A 429 18.08 -7.87 -20.18
CA GLN A 429 19.15 -7.25 -20.96
C GLN A 429 19.10 -5.73 -20.82
N GLN A 430 20.25 -5.07 -20.88
CA GLN A 430 20.33 -3.62 -20.91
C GLN A 430 20.24 -3.15 -22.38
N ILE A 431 19.22 -2.37 -22.71
CA ILE A 431 19.00 -1.78 -24.03
C ILE A 431 18.95 -0.26 -23.85
N ASN A 432 19.79 0.49 -24.57
CA ASN A 432 19.83 1.96 -24.50
C ASN A 432 19.98 2.49 -23.06
N ASN A 433 20.90 1.89 -22.29
CA ASN A 433 21.13 2.19 -20.86
C ASN A 433 19.95 1.93 -19.92
N LYS A 434 18.87 1.31 -20.39
CA LYS A 434 17.72 0.91 -19.58
C LYS A 434 17.68 -0.61 -19.45
N TRP A 435 17.35 -1.10 -18.27
CA TRP A 435 17.12 -2.53 -18.11
C TRP A 435 15.77 -2.91 -18.70
N ALA A 436 15.70 -4.04 -19.38
CA ALA A 436 14.49 -4.53 -20.00
C ALA A 436 14.41 -6.06 -19.94
N VAL A 437 13.18 -6.58 -19.86
CA VAL A 437 12.89 -7.99 -20.11
C VAL A 437 12.60 -8.14 -21.61
N THR A 438 13.38 -8.98 -22.28
CA THR A 438 13.33 -9.17 -23.73
C THR A 438 12.95 -10.60 -24.09
N ASP A 439 12.24 -10.75 -25.21
CA ASP A 439 11.83 -12.00 -25.84
C ASP A 439 12.46 -12.03 -27.23
N ALA A 440 13.46 -12.89 -27.45
CA ALA A 440 14.25 -12.93 -28.69
C ALA A 440 14.79 -11.55 -29.13
N GLY A 441 15.25 -10.72 -28.16
CA GLY A 441 15.77 -9.37 -28.41
C GLY A 441 14.70 -8.27 -28.50
N ARG A 442 13.41 -8.64 -28.52
CA ARG A 442 12.29 -7.70 -28.53
C ARG A 442 11.92 -7.31 -27.11
N GLN A 443 11.93 -6.01 -26.80
CA GLN A 443 11.52 -5.52 -25.49
C GLN A 443 10.05 -5.85 -25.19
N VAL A 444 9.82 -6.50 -24.03
CA VAL A 444 8.50 -6.82 -23.49
C VAL A 444 8.16 -5.87 -22.34
N PHE A 445 9.09 -5.68 -21.40
CA PHE A 445 8.94 -4.76 -20.26
C PHE A 445 10.22 -3.94 -20.07
N GLU A 446 10.08 -2.65 -19.75
CA GLU A 446 11.16 -1.85 -19.17
C GLU A 446 11.22 -2.15 -17.65
N VAL A 447 12.41 -2.20 -17.05
CA VAL A 447 12.61 -2.45 -15.61
C VAL A 447 13.63 -1.49 -14.99
N ALA A 448 13.53 -1.18 -13.70
CA ALA A 448 14.48 -0.27 -13.05
C ALA A 448 15.86 -0.92 -12.85
N SER A 449 15.89 -2.22 -12.61
CA SER A 449 17.10 -2.95 -12.27
C SER A 449 17.12 -4.36 -12.86
N ALA A 450 18.31 -4.94 -12.97
CA ALA A 450 18.47 -6.33 -13.40
C ALA A 450 17.74 -7.31 -12.47
N GLN A 451 17.82 -7.08 -11.15
CA GLN A 451 17.18 -7.93 -10.13
C GLN A 451 15.66 -7.92 -10.23
N GLU A 452 15.05 -6.76 -10.51
CA GLU A 452 13.62 -6.65 -10.79
C GLU A 452 13.24 -7.43 -12.05
N GLY A 453 14.02 -7.28 -13.13
CA GLY A 453 13.83 -8.05 -14.36
C GLY A 453 13.89 -9.55 -14.13
N GLU A 454 14.85 -10.03 -13.34
CA GLU A 454 14.98 -11.46 -13.04
C GLU A 454 13.78 -11.97 -12.25
N THR A 455 13.29 -11.16 -11.31
CA THR A 455 12.09 -11.49 -10.53
C THR A 455 10.87 -11.61 -11.44
N ILE A 456 10.68 -10.66 -12.35
CA ILE A 456 9.60 -10.69 -13.35
C ILE A 456 9.70 -11.94 -14.23
N VAL A 457 10.90 -12.29 -14.72
CA VAL A 457 11.11 -13.50 -15.53
C VAL A 457 10.77 -14.77 -14.74
N ARG A 458 11.14 -14.84 -13.45
CA ARG A 458 10.78 -15.97 -12.58
C ARG A 458 9.27 -16.09 -12.38
N VAL A 459 8.57 -14.97 -12.18
CA VAL A 459 7.09 -14.95 -12.10
C VAL A 459 6.46 -15.47 -13.39
N MET A 460 6.91 -14.96 -14.54
CA MET A 460 6.39 -15.37 -15.85
C MET A 460 6.57 -16.87 -16.09
N LYS A 461 7.75 -17.41 -15.75
CA LYS A 461 8.03 -18.84 -15.86
C LYS A 461 7.24 -19.68 -14.85
N ALA A 462 7.11 -19.23 -13.61
CA ALA A 462 6.41 -19.96 -12.54
C ALA A 462 4.92 -20.13 -12.85
N TYR A 463 4.27 -19.07 -13.32
CA TYR A 463 2.84 -19.09 -13.67
C TYR A 463 2.57 -19.54 -15.12
N GLY A 464 3.62 -19.61 -15.95
CA GLY A 464 3.52 -20.01 -17.36
C GLY A 464 2.80 -18.97 -18.22
N PHE A 465 3.00 -17.69 -17.93
CA PHE A 465 2.49 -16.60 -18.77
C PHE A 465 3.25 -16.55 -20.09
N ASP A 466 2.52 -16.42 -21.19
CA ASP A 466 3.07 -16.37 -22.56
C ASP A 466 2.41 -15.28 -23.41
N GLN A 467 1.50 -14.50 -22.82
CA GLN A 467 0.81 -13.42 -23.49
C GLN A 467 0.65 -12.22 -22.56
N THR A 468 0.97 -11.03 -23.06
CA THR A 468 0.55 -9.77 -22.44
C THR A 468 -0.77 -9.35 -23.07
N ALA A 469 -1.73 -8.94 -22.27
CA ALA A 469 -3.04 -8.47 -22.72
C ALA A 469 -3.28 -7.07 -22.18
N HIS A 470 -3.84 -6.19 -23.01
CA HIS A 470 -4.15 -4.81 -22.61
C HIS A 470 -5.64 -4.52 -22.80
N LEU A 471 -6.32 -4.11 -21.72
CA LEU A 471 -7.65 -3.48 -21.77
C LEU A 471 -7.44 -1.98 -21.93
N SER A 472 -7.47 -1.50 -23.17
CA SER A 472 -7.24 -0.10 -23.49
C SER A 472 -8.53 0.73 -23.49
N ALA A 473 -8.39 2.01 -23.15
CA ALA A 473 -9.44 3.01 -23.24
C ALA A 473 -9.68 3.59 -24.65
N GLY A 474 -9.11 2.98 -25.70
CA GLY A 474 -9.15 3.53 -27.06
C GLY A 474 -8.27 4.78 -27.24
N GLY A 475 -7.44 5.11 -26.24
CA GLY A 475 -6.49 6.23 -26.25
C GLY A 475 -5.17 5.86 -25.59
N SER A 476 -4.13 6.67 -25.81
CA SER A 476 -2.75 6.42 -25.35
C SER A 476 -2.54 6.61 -23.84
N LYS A 477 -3.55 7.04 -23.09
CA LYS A 477 -3.45 7.39 -21.67
C LYS A 477 -4.46 6.59 -20.85
N GLY A 478 -4.10 5.36 -20.50
CA GLY A 478 -4.83 4.55 -19.52
C GLY A 478 -5.24 3.17 -20.02
N GLY A 479 -5.54 2.31 -19.05
CA GLY A 479 -5.93 0.94 -19.25
C GLY A 479 -5.42 0.04 -18.12
N ILE A 480 -5.63 -1.26 -18.30
CA ILE A 480 -5.05 -2.30 -17.47
C ILE A 480 -4.30 -3.26 -18.38
N SER A 481 -2.99 -3.35 -18.17
CA SER A 481 -2.15 -4.42 -18.72
C SER A 481 -2.18 -5.60 -17.76
N PHE A 482 -2.28 -6.82 -18.28
CA PHE A 482 -2.22 -8.03 -17.47
C PHE A 482 -1.61 -9.19 -18.27
N LEU A 483 -1.26 -10.26 -17.58
CA LEU A 483 -0.64 -11.45 -18.15
C LEU A 483 -1.66 -12.59 -18.27
N VAL A 484 -1.56 -13.36 -19.34
CA VAL A 484 -2.44 -14.50 -19.64
C VAL A 484 -1.58 -15.69 -20.09
N LYS A 485 -2.09 -16.90 -19.85
CA LYS A 485 -1.56 -18.15 -20.39
C LYS A 485 -2.42 -18.60 -21.56
N SER A 486 -1.86 -18.66 -22.75
CA SER A 486 -2.50 -19.20 -23.94
C SER A 486 -2.67 -20.71 -23.80
N THR A 487 -3.86 -21.20 -24.17
CA THR A 487 -4.17 -22.63 -24.21
C THR A 487 -3.61 -23.34 -25.45
N ARG A 488 -2.99 -22.60 -26.39
CA ARG A 488 -2.46 -23.17 -27.63
C ARG A 488 -1.06 -23.76 -27.40
N ARG A 489 -1.00 -25.04 -27.00
CA ARG A 489 0.11 -25.95 -27.31
C ARG A 489 -0.43 -27.31 -27.69
#